data_AF-A0A819MBN6-F1
#
_entry.id   AF-A0A819MBN6-F1
#
_cell.length_a   1.000
_cell.length_b   1.000
_cell.length_c   1.000
_cell.angle_alpha   90.00
_cell.angle_beta   90.00
_cell.angle_gamma   90.00
#
_symmetry.space_group_name_H-M   'P 1'
#
loop_
_entity.id
_entity.type
_entity.pdbx_description
1 polymer ?
#
loop_
_entity_poly.entity_id
_entity_poly.type
_entity_poly.pdbx_seq_one_letter_code
_entity_poly.pdbx_strand_id
1 'polypeptide(L)'
;MSSTSFTITSTQFSIFAGLPIFIFGVIGNLINIGVLFSSLSNSCSFLLFVASFFNIIALSAGLLPRVLAIGFGIDPSLTNLICCNTTTRCSSTNPGLVFYGNYFVRPVLLSILPGTILGISGWLTYRNITSITRIQIRSTFQRSFTSMILLQIFTVVIPIIPFATMNIYQVITSSMTKSSYRIAQETLVLDISNIILYISYASNFYVYLISASSYRRDFMRLVLFCYG
;
A
#
# COMPACT_ATOMS: atom_id res chain seq x y z
N MET A 1 17.26 -22.62 15.64
CA MET A 1 17.42 -21.19 15.30
C MET A 1 17.17 -20.36 16.55
N SER A 2 18.03 -19.40 16.87
CA SER A 2 17.85 -18.49 18.00
C SER A 2 16.92 -17.33 17.65
N SER A 3 16.37 -16.65 18.66
CA SER A 3 15.57 -15.43 18.49
C SER A 3 16.34 -14.32 17.75
N THR A 4 17.66 -14.24 17.95
CA THR A 4 18.55 -13.29 17.29
C THR A 4 18.64 -13.52 15.78
N SER A 5 18.64 -14.78 15.33
CA SER A 5 18.64 -15.10 13.90
C SER A 5 17.38 -14.56 13.21
N PHE A 6 16.20 -14.76 13.81
CA PHE A 6 14.94 -14.29 13.25
C PHE A 6 14.90 -12.76 13.14
N THR A 7 15.37 -12.04 14.15
CA THR A 7 15.40 -10.56 14.10
C THR A 7 16.33 -10.05 13.01
N ILE A 8 17.51 -10.66 12.83
CA ILE A 8 18.46 -10.28 11.78
C ILE A 8 17.84 -10.55 10.40
N THR A 9 17.23 -11.72 10.20
CA THR A 9 16.55 -12.05 8.95
C THR A 9 15.42 -11.08 8.64
N SER A 10 14.61 -10.69 9.64
CA SER A 10 13.53 -9.71 9.49
C SER A 10 14.04 -8.34 9.03
N THR A 11 15.15 -7.88 9.62
CA THR A 11 15.78 -6.61 9.27
C THR A 11 16.31 -6.61 7.85
N GLN A 12 17.09 -7.63 7.48
CA GLN A 12 17.65 -7.74 6.12
C GLN A 12 16.53 -7.85 5.08
N PHE A 13 15.50 -8.65 5.35
CA PHE A 13 14.35 -8.79 4.48
C PHE A 13 13.61 -7.46 4.28
N SER A 14 13.36 -6.71 5.36
CA SER A 14 12.67 -5.41 5.29
C SER A 14 13.46 -4.38 4.47
N ILE A 15 14.80 -4.37 4.54
CA ILE A 15 15.63 -3.46 3.74
C ILE A 15 15.64 -3.89 2.26
N PHE A 16 16.03 -5.14 1.99
CA PHE A 16 16.25 -5.63 0.63
C PHE A 16 14.96 -5.73 -0.19
N ALA A 17 13.83 -6.06 0.45
CA ALA A 17 12.54 -6.04 -0.22
C ALA A 17 11.94 -4.62 -0.21
N GLY A 18 11.97 -3.93 0.93
CA GLY A 18 11.25 -2.67 1.11
C GLY A 18 11.79 -1.51 0.26
N LEU A 19 13.11 -1.36 0.15
CA LEU A 19 13.69 -0.22 -0.55
C LEU A 19 13.43 -0.26 -2.08
N PRO A 20 13.60 -1.39 -2.78
CA PRO A 20 13.17 -1.52 -4.18
C PRO A 20 11.67 -1.30 -4.36
N ILE A 21 10.82 -1.89 -3.50
CA ILE A 21 9.36 -1.70 -3.58
C ILE A 21 9.00 -0.22 -3.45
N PHE A 22 9.64 0.50 -2.54
CA PHE A 22 9.42 1.93 -2.36
C PHE A 22 9.81 2.71 -3.62
N ILE A 23 11.03 2.53 -4.14
CA ILE A 23 11.52 3.26 -5.31
C ILE A 23 10.64 2.99 -6.54
N PHE A 24 10.44 1.72 -6.90
CA PHE A 24 9.64 1.35 -8.06
C PHE A 24 8.16 1.71 -7.88
N GLY A 25 7.64 1.59 -6.66
CA GLY A 25 6.26 1.94 -6.36
C GLY A 25 5.98 3.43 -6.47
N VAL A 26 6.87 4.28 -5.94
CA VAL A 26 6.72 5.75 -6.06
C VAL A 26 6.86 6.18 -7.52
N ILE A 27 7.89 5.71 -8.23
CA ILE A 27 8.09 6.04 -9.65
C ILE A 27 6.89 5.58 -10.48
N GLY A 28 6.43 4.34 -10.31
CA GLY A 28 5.28 3.80 -11.04
C GLY A 28 4.01 4.60 -10.79
N ASN A 29 3.71 4.95 -9.53
CA ASN A 29 2.51 5.74 -9.23
C ASN A 29 2.62 7.20 -9.70
N LEU A 30 3.81 7.81 -9.75
CA LEU A 30 4.01 9.13 -10.36
C LEU A 30 3.74 9.10 -11.86
N ILE A 31 4.20 8.06 -12.55
CA ILE A 31 3.90 7.86 -13.97
C ILE A 31 2.39 7.66 -14.18
N ASN A 32 1.74 6.83 -13.35
CA ASN A 32 0.28 6.67 -13.39
C ASN A 32 -0.45 8.01 -13.28
N ILE A 33 -0.06 8.86 -12.33
CA ILE A 33 -0.63 10.20 -12.15
C ILE A 33 -0.45 11.02 -13.42
N GLY A 34 0.76 11.07 -13.99
CA GLY A 34 1.03 11.82 -15.23
C GLY A 34 0.19 11.35 -16.43
N VAL A 35 0.09 10.04 -16.63
CA VAL A 35 -0.72 9.46 -17.72
C VAL A 35 -2.20 9.73 -17.52
N LEU A 36 -2.72 9.52 -16.30
CA LEU A 36 -4.15 9.63 -16.00
C LEU A 36 -4.63 11.08 -15.88
N PHE A 37 -3.74 12.02 -15.59
CA PHE A 37 -4.05 13.45 -15.53
C PHE A 37 -4.62 13.98 -16.86
N SER A 38 -4.13 13.44 -17.98
CA SER A 38 -4.63 13.79 -19.32
C SER A 38 -6.09 13.33 -19.58
N SER A 39 -6.60 12.41 -18.77
CA SER A 39 -7.86 11.70 -18.99
C SER A 39 -8.87 11.86 -17.83
N LEU A 40 -8.74 12.91 -17.02
CA LEU A 40 -9.58 13.15 -15.83
C LEU A 40 -11.07 13.37 -16.12
N SER A 41 -11.44 13.63 -17.39
CA SER A 41 -12.85 13.74 -17.80
C SER A 41 -13.62 12.41 -17.66
N ASN A 42 -12.92 11.28 -17.57
CA ASN A 42 -13.53 9.97 -17.35
C ASN A 42 -13.51 9.60 -15.87
N SER A 43 -14.68 9.28 -15.31
CA SER A 43 -14.83 8.89 -13.89
C SER A 43 -13.91 7.72 -13.48
N CYS A 44 -13.68 6.73 -14.35
CA CYS A 44 -12.76 5.62 -14.05
C CYS A 44 -11.31 6.10 -13.98
N SER A 45 -10.88 6.96 -14.91
CA SER A 45 -9.52 7.51 -14.90
C SER A 45 -9.28 8.38 -13.67
N PHE A 46 -10.29 9.15 -13.24
CA PHE A 46 -10.25 9.91 -11.99
C PHE A 46 -10.09 9.00 -10.77
N LEU A 47 -10.83 7.87 -10.70
CA LEU A 47 -10.68 6.90 -9.61
C LEU A 47 -9.27 6.28 -9.57
N LEU A 48 -8.73 5.90 -10.73
CA LEU A 48 -7.37 5.35 -10.82
C LEU A 48 -6.30 6.40 -10.45
N PHE A 49 -6.53 7.67 -10.80
CA PHE A 49 -5.67 8.79 -10.44
C PHE A 49 -5.64 8.99 -8.92
N VAL A 50 -6.81 9.07 -8.30
CA VAL A 50 -6.94 9.20 -6.84
C VAL A 50 -6.31 7.99 -6.14
N ALA A 51 -6.53 6.77 -6.65
CA ALA A 51 -5.91 5.58 -6.09
C ALA A 51 -4.38 5.64 -6.15
N SER A 52 -3.78 6.09 -7.26
CA SER A 52 -2.33 6.25 -7.36
C SER A 52 -1.77 7.30 -6.41
N PHE A 53 -2.51 8.37 -6.13
CA PHE A 53 -2.14 9.34 -5.10
C PHE A 53 -2.12 8.71 -3.70
N PHE A 54 -3.17 7.97 -3.34
CA PHE A 54 -3.22 7.28 -2.05
C PHE A 54 -2.15 6.19 -1.91
N ASN A 55 -1.78 5.49 -2.99
CA ASN A 55 -0.68 4.52 -2.96
C ASN A 55 0.65 5.19 -2.63
N ILE A 56 0.93 6.39 -3.17
CA ILE A 56 2.15 7.15 -2.84
C ILE A 56 2.14 7.54 -1.37
N ILE A 57 1.00 7.99 -0.84
CA ILE A 57 0.85 8.28 0.58
C ILE A 57 1.11 7.02 1.42
N ALA A 58 0.53 5.89 1.06
CA ALA A 58 0.72 4.62 1.77
C ALA A 58 2.19 4.17 1.77
N LEU A 59 2.88 4.27 0.62
CA LEU A 59 4.30 3.95 0.51
C LEU A 59 5.17 4.92 1.32
N SER A 60 4.87 6.22 1.27
CA SER A 60 5.66 7.27 1.92
C SER A 60 5.42 7.36 3.43
N ALA A 61 4.19 7.16 3.90
CA ALA A 61 3.84 7.23 5.32
C ALA A 61 3.94 5.87 6.02
N GLY A 62 3.92 4.76 5.27
CA GLY A 62 3.98 3.41 5.80
C GLY A 62 5.33 2.74 5.60
N LEU A 63 5.70 2.48 4.34
CA LEU A 63 6.89 1.70 4.02
C LEU A 63 8.19 2.44 4.30
N LEU A 64 8.30 3.73 3.93
CA LEU A 64 9.52 4.50 4.11
C LEU A 64 9.93 4.65 5.59
N PRO A 65 9.05 5.11 6.52
CA PRO A 65 9.37 5.15 7.95
C PRO A 65 9.79 3.81 8.50
N ARG A 66 9.15 2.73 8.03
CA ARG A 66 9.46 1.37 8.46
C ARG A 66 10.84 0.90 8.00
N VAL A 67 11.23 1.16 6.75
CA VAL A 67 12.57 0.84 6.24
C VAL A 67 13.63 1.66 7.00
N LEU A 68 13.37 2.94 7.25
CA LEU A 68 14.27 3.80 8.04
C LEU A 68 14.40 3.32 9.49
N ALA A 69 13.28 2.96 10.13
CA ALA A 69 13.24 2.52 11.52
C ALA A 69 13.94 1.18 11.72
N ILE A 70 13.53 0.15 10.96
CA ILE A 70 14.03 -1.21 11.12
C ILE A 70 15.43 -1.34 10.55
N GLY A 71 15.69 -0.70 9.41
CA GLY A 71 16.93 -0.89 8.66
C GLY A 71 18.08 0.01 9.11
N PHE A 72 17.77 1.25 9.50
CA PHE A 72 18.78 2.27 9.81
C PHE A 72 18.69 2.77 11.25
N GLY A 73 17.70 2.32 12.03
CA GLY A 73 17.45 2.82 13.38
C GLY A 73 16.98 4.28 13.43
N ILE A 74 16.53 4.82 12.29
CA ILE A 74 16.03 6.19 12.17
C ILE A 74 14.50 6.13 12.22
N ASP A 75 13.90 6.55 13.34
CA ASP A 75 12.44 6.63 13.48
C ASP A 75 11.95 8.07 13.20
N PRO A 76 11.50 8.40 11.97
CA PRO A 76 10.97 9.74 11.66
C PRO A 76 9.63 10.04 12.36
N SER A 77 8.99 9.02 12.94
CA SER A 77 7.79 9.21 13.78
C SER A 77 8.13 9.79 15.16
N LEU A 78 9.41 9.76 15.55
CA LEU A 78 9.90 10.19 16.86
C LEU A 78 10.67 11.51 16.81
N THR A 79 10.99 12.05 15.62
CA THR A 79 11.75 13.30 15.47
C THR A 79 10.98 14.57 15.86
N ASN A 80 9.66 14.48 16.10
CA ASN A 80 8.83 15.62 16.53
C ASN A 80 8.58 15.71 18.05
N LEU A 81 9.12 14.79 18.86
CA LEU A 81 9.13 14.96 20.32
C LEU A 81 10.53 14.77 20.86
N ILE A 82 10.98 15.79 21.57
CA ILE A 82 12.03 15.79 22.58
C ILE A 82 12.07 14.42 23.29
N CYS A 83 12.93 13.51 22.83
CA CYS A 83 13.24 12.26 23.51
C CYS A 83 14.77 12.12 23.53
N CYS A 84 15.26 12.27 24.76
CA CYS A 84 16.62 12.56 25.16
C CYS A 84 17.68 11.56 24.69
N ASN A 85 18.82 12.16 24.31
CA ASN A 85 20.18 11.77 24.67
C ASN A 85 20.37 10.34 25.19
N THR A 86 20.84 9.47 24.29
CA THR A 86 21.62 8.25 24.60
C THR A 86 20.97 7.24 25.54
N THR A 87 19.99 6.44 25.06
CA THR A 87 20.00 4.96 25.06
C THR A 87 18.64 4.38 24.61
N THR A 88 18.66 3.65 23.50
CA THR A 88 17.76 2.55 23.08
C THR A 88 16.25 2.64 23.41
N ARG A 89 15.47 3.07 22.40
CA ARG A 89 14.00 2.97 22.22
C ARG A 89 13.16 4.01 22.96
N CYS A 90 12.71 5.01 22.20
CA CYS A 90 11.64 5.89 22.64
C CYS A 90 10.31 5.16 22.45
N SER A 91 9.70 4.70 23.55
CA SER A 91 8.32 4.23 23.53
C SER A 91 7.42 5.42 23.83
N SER A 92 6.35 5.60 23.04
CA SER A 92 5.32 6.58 23.38
C SER A 92 4.76 6.24 24.76
N THR A 93 5.01 7.12 25.74
CA THR A 93 4.57 6.94 27.13
C THR A 93 3.07 7.14 27.30
N ASN A 94 2.38 7.68 26.29
CA ASN A 94 0.94 7.86 26.34
C ASN A 94 0.21 6.59 25.86
N PRO A 95 -0.39 5.80 26.77
CA PRO A 95 -1.07 4.56 26.40
C PRO A 95 -2.27 4.81 25.46
N GLY A 96 -2.91 5.98 25.54
CA GLY A 96 -4.01 6.35 24.66
C GLY A 96 -3.57 6.53 23.21
N LEU A 97 -2.38 7.11 22.97
CA LEU A 97 -1.84 7.28 21.63
C LEU A 97 -1.39 5.95 21.01
N VAL A 98 -0.78 5.08 21.82
CA VAL A 98 -0.41 3.71 21.41
C VAL A 98 -1.66 2.90 21.05
N PHE A 99 -2.72 3.02 21.85
CA PHE A 99 -4.00 2.38 21.58
C PHE A 99 -4.63 2.92 20.28
N TYR A 100 -4.70 4.25 20.13
CA TYR A 100 -5.24 4.86 18.91
C TYR A 100 -4.45 4.44 17.65
N GLY A 101 -3.13 4.43 17.70
CA GLY A 101 -2.28 4.01 16.58
C GLY A 101 -2.48 2.55 16.19
N ASN A 102 -2.45 1.64 17.17
CA ASN A 102 -2.51 0.20 16.91
C ASN A 102 -3.91 -0.33 16.63
N TYR A 103 -4.95 0.27 17.23
CA TYR A 103 -6.32 -0.25 17.14
C TYR A 103 -7.21 0.55 16.18
N PHE A 104 -6.89 1.81 15.88
CA PHE A 104 -7.70 2.64 15.00
C PHE A 104 -6.95 3.00 13.71
N VAL A 105 -5.77 3.60 13.82
CA VAL A 105 -5.05 4.09 12.63
C VAL A 105 -4.61 2.94 11.71
N ARG A 106 -3.95 1.92 12.26
CA ARG A 106 -3.40 0.81 11.46
C ARG A 106 -4.47 -0.11 10.86
N PRO A 107 -5.42 -0.67 11.61
CA PRO A 107 -6.39 -1.59 11.04
C PRO A 107 -7.53 -0.86 10.32
N VAL A 108 -8.05 0.24 10.87
CA VAL A 108 -9.24 0.90 10.31
C VAL A 108 -8.88 1.84 9.18
N LEU A 109 -8.02 2.83 9.45
CA LEU A 109 -7.69 3.88 8.48
C LEU A 109 -6.79 3.40 7.34
N LEU A 110 -5.83 2.49 7.60
CA LEU A 110 -4.89 2.03 6.57
C LEU A 110 -5.33 0.75 5.85
N SER A 111 -6.25 -0.05 6.39
CA SER A 111 -6.69 -1.30 5.73
C SER A 111 -8.17 -1.31 5.38
N ILE A 112 -9.06 -1.11 6.36
CA ILE A 112 -10.51 -1.23 6.13
C ILE A 112 -11.03 -0.06 5.27
N LEU A 113 -10.66 1.17 5.59
CA LEU A 113 -11.18 2.36 4.93
C LEU A 113 -10.78 2.46 3.44
N PRO A 114 -9.50 2.25 3.06
CA PRO A 114 -9.12 2.26 1.64
C PRO A 114 -9.75 1.09 0.89
N GLY A 115 -9.79 -0.11 1.49
CA GLY A 115 -10.40 -1.29 0.89
C GLY A 115 -11.91 -1.14 0.66
N THR A 116 -12.63 -0.56 1.62
CA THR A 116 -14.08 -0.32 1.51
C THR A 116 -14.40 0.79 0.52
N ILE A 117 -13.63 1.88 0.49
CA ILE A 117 -13.79 2.94 -0.51
C ILE A 117 -13.55 2.38 -1.92
N LEU A 118 -12.46 1.64 -2.13
CA LEU A 118 -12.17 1.00 -3.42
C LEU A 118 -13.20 -0.06 -3.80
N GLY A 119 -13.71 -0.83 -2.83
CA GLY A 119 -14.76 -1.81 -3.05
C GLY A 119 -16.10 -1.17 -3.44
N ILE A 120 -16.54 -0.15 -2.70
CA ILE A 120 -17.79 0.57 -2.98
C ILE A 120 -17.68 1.32 -4.31
N SER A 121 -16.58 2.04 -4.54
CA SER A 121 -16.38 2.74 -5.81
C SER A 121 -16.30 1.77 -6.99
N GLY A 122 -15.59 0.64 -6.86
CA GLY A 122 -15.55 -0.42 -7.86
C GLY A 122 -16.93 -1.02 -8.15
N TRP A 123 -17.73 -1.27 -7.11
CA TRP A 123 -19.10 -1.77 -7.23
C TRP A 123 -20.02 -0.76 -7.90
N LEU A 124 -19.95 0.52 -7.50
CA LEU A 124 -20.72 1.60 -8.12
C LEU A 124 -20.34 1.77 -9.59
N THR A 125 -19.04 1.73 -9.92
CA THR A 125 -18.54 1.75 -11.28
C THR A 125 -19.07 0.56 -12.08
N TYR A 126 -19.03 -0.64 -11.51
CA TYR A 126 -19.60 -1.84 -12.14
C TYR A 126 -21.09 -1.66 -12.44
N ARG A 127 -21.89 -1.23 -11.45
CA ARG A 127 -23.33 -1.00 -11.63
C ARG A 127 -23.61 0.10 -12.66
N ASN A 128 -22.90 1.23 -12.57
CA ASN A 128 -23.10 2.36 -13.45
C ASN A 128 -22.76 1.98 -14.91
N ILE A 129 -21.68 1.23 -15.12
CA ILE A 129 -21.34 0.65 -16.42
C ILE A 129 -22.42 -0.31 -16.90
N THR A 130 -22.91 -1.24 -16.06
CA THR A 130 -23.99 -2.16 -16.49
C THR A 130 -25.29 -1.42 -16.86
N SER A 131 -25.54 -0.25 -16.26
CA SER A 131 -26.69 0.60 -16.60
C SER A 131 -26.49 1.38 -17.90
N ILE A 132 -25.32 1.99 -18.11
CA ILE A 132 -24.96 2.79 -19.30
C ILE A 132 -24.76 1.89 -20.53
N THR A 133 -24.28 0.66 -20.33
CA THR A 133 -24.07 -0.34 -21.41
C THR A 133 -25.38 -0.70 -22.13
N ARG A 134 -26.56 -0.44 -21.52
CA ARG A 134 -27.85 -0.63 -22.19
C ARG A 134 -28.21 0.51 -23.16
N ILE A 135 -27.60 1.69 -23.04
CA ILE A 135 -28.00 2.89 -23.79
C ILE A 135 -26.93 3.32 -24.81
N GLN A 136 -25.64 3.00 -24.62
CA GLN A 136 -24.57 3.44 -25.50
C GLN A 136 -23.71 2.29 -26.01
N ILE A 137 -23.67 2.12 -27.33
CA ILE A 137 -22.82 1.21 -28.09
C ILE A 137 -21.35 1.59 -27.81
N ARG A 138 -20.81 0.99 -26.74
CA ARG A 138 -19.43 0.53 -26.54
C ARG A 138 -18.32 1.40 -27.15
N SER A 139 -17.80 2.38 -26.40
CA SER A 139 -16.41 2.79 -26.65
C SER A 139 -15.48 1.73 -26.04
N THR A 140 -14.69 1.05 -26.88
CA THR A 140 -13.63 0.11 -26.49
C THR A 140 -12.67 0.70 -25.43
N PHE A 141 -12.65 2.03 -25.36
CA PHE A 141 -11.97 2.84 -24.36
C PHE A 141 -12.43 2.53 -22.92
N GLN A 142 -13.74 2.58 -22.60
CA GLN A 142 -14.21 2.39 -21.22
C GLN A 142 -13.99 0.96 -20.70
N ARG A 143 -14.13 -0.05 -21.58
CA ARG A 143 -13.91 -1.46 -21.22
C ARG A 143 -12.50 -1.73 -20.70
N SER A 144 -11.51 -0.99 -21.20
CA SER A 144 -10.11 -1.15 -20.80
C SER A 144 -9.86 -0.65 -19.37
N PHE A 145 -10.46 0.49 -18.99
CA PHE A 145 -10.34 1.04 -17.63
C PHE A 145 -11.10 0.22 -16.59
N THR A 146 -12.25 -0.37 -16.94
CA THR A 146 -12.96 -1.28 -16.04
C THR A 146 -12.14 -2.53 -15.74
N SER A 147 -11.47 -3.09 -16.73
CA SER A 147 -10.59 -4.25 -16.55
C SER A 147 -9.42 -3.92 -15.61
N MET A 148 -8.88 -2.70 -15.67
CA MET A 148 -7.84 -2.24 -14.74
C MET A 148 -8.33 -2.19 -13.30
N ILE A 149 -9.51 -1.60 -13.06
CA ILE A 149 -10.08 -1.48 -11.71
C ILE A 149 -10.34 -2.87 -11.11
N LEU A 150 -10.88 -3.80 -11.90
CA LEU A 150 -11.13 -5.17 -11.42
C LEU A 150 -9.83 -5.87 -11.03
N LEU A 151 -8.80 -5.79 -11.86
CA LEU A 151 -7.48 -6.37 -11.55
C LEU A 151 -6.86 -5.72 -10.32
N GLN A 152 -6.99 -4.40 -10.18
CA GLN A 152 -6.52 -3.67 -9.01
C GLN A 152 -7.21 -4.12 -7.71
N ILE A 153 -8.52 -4.41 -7.76
CA ILE A 153 -9.24 -4.93 -6.60
C ILE A 153 -8.63 -6.27 -6.18
N PHE A 154 -8.36 -7.18 -7.11
CA PHE A 154 -7.74 -8.47 -6.78
C PHE A 154 -6.32 -8.31 -6.23
N THR A 155 -5.50 -7.45 -6.82
CA THR A 155 -4.12 -7.24 -6.37
C THR A 155 -4.03 -6.57 -5.00
N VAL A 156 -5.05 -5.82 -4.58
CA VAL A 156 -5.11 -5.18 -3.25
C VAL A 156 -5.76 -6.09 -2.21
N VAL A 157 -6.89 -6.74 -2.54
CA VAL A 157 -7.66 -7.54 -1.58
C VAL A 157 -6.88 -8.77 -1.10
N ILE A 158 -6.18 -9.47 -2.00
CA ILE A 158 -5.45 -10.69 -1.64
C ILE A 158 -4.36 -10.40 -0.58
N PRO A 159 -3.49 -9.39 -0.75
CA PRO A 159 -2.50 -8.96 0.25
C PRO A 159 -3.06 -8.41 1.57
N ILE A 160 -4.27 -7.83 1.57
CA ILE A 160 -4.90 -7.33 2.81
C ILE A 160 -5.21 -8.47 3.77
N ILE A 161 -5.58 -9.67 3.28
CA ILE A 161 -5.96 -10.82 4.12
C ILE A 161 -4.85 -11.23 5.12
N PRO A 162 -3.61 -11.56 4.69
CA PRO A 162 -2.56 -11.94 5.63
C PRO A 162 -2.20 -10.79 6.58
N PHE A 163 -2.19 -9.54 6.10
CA PHE A 163 -1.93 -8.38 6.94
C PHE A 163 -2.98 -8.19 8.03
N ALA A 164 -4.27 -8.21 7.66
CA ALA A 164 -5.37 -8.06 8.61
C ALA A 164 -5.38 -9.19 9.64
N THR A 165 -5.18 -10.44 9.19
CA THR A 165 -5.12 -11.61 10.06
C THR A 165 -4.02 -11.47 11.12
N MET A 166 -2.83 -11.02 10.73
CA MET A 166 -1.73 -10.82 11.68
C MET A 166 -1.98 -9.69 12.67
N ASN A 167 -2.60 -8.58 12.24
CA ASN A 167 -2.94 -7.49 13.16
C ASN A 167 -4.00 -7.91 14.18
N ILE A 168 -5.05 -8.63 13.73
CA ILE A 168 -6.08 -9.19 14.63
C ILE A 168 -5.44 -10.16 15.62
N TYR A 169 -4.56 -11.05 15.14
CA TYR A 169 -3.83 -11.98 16.00
C TYR A 169 -2.99 -11.27 17.07
N GLN A 170 -2.27 -10.20 16.71
CA GLN A 170 -1.48 -9.41 17.65
C GLN A 170 -2.34 -8.76 18.73
N VAL A 171 -3.51 -8.24 18.36
CA VAL A 171 -4.48 -7.66 19.30
C VAL A 171 -4.98 -8.72 20.29
N ILE A 172 -5.46 -9.87 19.80
CA ILE A 172 -6.01 -10.94 20.64
C ILE A 172 -4.97 -11.46 21.63
N THR A 173 -3.71 -11.59 21.18
CA THR A 173 -2.63 -12.16 21.99
C THR A 173 -1.82 -11.13 22.77
N SER A 174 -2.28 -9.87 22.83
CA SER A 174 -1.57 -8.76 23.49
C SER A 174 -1.44 -8.92 25.00
N SER A 175 -2.40 -9.58 25.66
CA SER A 175 -2.39 -9.84 27.10
C SER A 175 -1.62 -11.10 27.51
N MET A 176 -1.17 -11.90 26.54
CA MET A 176 -0.47 -13.16 26.79
C MET A 176 1.02 -12.92 27.01
N THR A 177 1.61 -13.60 27.99
CA THR A 177 3.07 -13.66 28.12
C THR A 177 3.66 -14.49 26.98
N LYS A 178 4.53 -13.88 26.16
CA LYS A 178 5.16 -14.53 25.00
C LYS A 178 6.64 -14.71 25.25
N SER A 179 7.18 -15.86 24.84
CA SER A 179 8.63 -16.07 24.84
C SER A 179 9.30 -15.18 23.79
N SER A 180 10.56 -14.80 24.02
CA SER A 180 11.34 -13.99 23.06
C SER A 180 11.44 -14.64 21.68
N TYR A 181 11.43 -15.98 21.64
CA TYR A 181 11.41 -16.74 20.39
C TYR A 181 10.11 -16.54 19.61
N ARG A 182 8.95 -16.66 20.29
CA ARG A 182 7.64 -16.45 19.67
C ARG A 182 7.47 -15.02 19.16
N ILE A 183 7.92 -14.03 19.93
CA ILE A 183 7.89 -12.61 19.51
C ILE A 183 8.69 -12.42 18.22
N ALA A 184 9.88 -13.03 18.11
CA ALA A 184 10.70 -12.90 16.91
C ALA A 184 10.03 -13.52 15.67
N GLN A 185 9.35 -14.65 15.82
CA GLN A 185 8.58 -15.27 14.73
C GLN A 185 7.38 -14.41 14.31
N GLU A 186 6.61 -13.91 15.27
CA GLU A 186 5.45 -13.05 15.00
C GLU A 186 5.87 -11.77 14.27
N THR A 187 7.00 -11.16 14.65
CA THR A 187 7.57 -10.01 13.96
C THR A 187 7.93 -10.34 12.51
N LEU A 188 8.59 -11.48 12.26
CA LEU A 188 8.96 -11.87 10.90
C LEU A 188 7.71 -12.08 10.01
N VAL A 189 6.68 -12.75 10.53
CA VAL A 189 5.43 -12.99 9.76
C VAL A 189 4.68 -11.69 9.50
N LEU A 190 4.65 -10.78 10.48
CA LEU A 190 4.11 -9.44 10.29
C LEU A 190 4.91 -8.68 9.23
N ASP A 191 6.24 -8.80 9.22
CA ASP A 191 7.10 -8.13 8.26
C ASP A 191 6.87 -8.61 6.83
N ILE A 192 6.76 -9.92 6.65
CA ILE A 192 6.39 -10.53 5.37
C ILE A 192 5.01 -10.04 4.92
N SER A 193 4.02 -10.04 5.82
CA SER A 193 2.66 -9.60 5.49
C SER A 193 2.60 -8.14 5.08
N ASN A 194 3.39 -7.28 5.74
CA ASN A 194 3.51 -5.87 5.37
C ASN A 194 4.15 -5.70 3.99
N ILE A 195 5.25 -6.40 3.72
CA ILE A 195 5.91 -6.32 2.41
C ILE A 195 4.95 -6.76 1.30
N ILE A 196 4.20 -7.86 1.50
CA ILE A 196 3.17 -8.32 0.55
C ILE A 196 2.11 -7.24 0.32
N LEU A 197 1.65 -6.56 1.37
CA LEU A 197 0.73 -5.44 1.25
C LEU A 197 1.34 -4.28 0.43
N TYR A 198 2.58 -3.87 0.72
CA TYR A 198 3.20 -2.76 -0.01
C TYR A 198 3.53 -3.09 -1.47
N ILE A 199 3.77 -4.36 -1.80
CA ILE A 199 3.87 -4.81 -3.19
C ILE A 199 2.59 -4.48 -3.95
N SER A 200 1.40 -4.64 -3.35
CA SER A 200 0.14 -4.28 -4.02
C SER A 200 0.08 -2.80 -4.39
N TYR A 201 0.52 -1.91 -3.49
CA TYR A 201 0.53 -0.47 -3.75
C TYR A 201 1.55 -0.07 -4.84
N ALA A 202 2.69 -0.78 -4.90
CA ALA A 202 3.70 -0.59 -5.93
C ALA A 202 3.30 -1.19 -7.29
N SER A 203 2.51 -2.26 -7.30
CA SER A 203 2.20 -3.04 -8.50
C SER A 203 1.25 -2.35 -9.50
N ASN A 204 0.53 -1.31 -9.07
CA ASN A 204 -0.57 -0.72 -9.85
C ASN A 204 -0.14 -0.20 -11.22
N PHE A 205 1.03 0.42 -11.35
CA PHE A 205 1.56 0.82 -12.66
C PHE A 205 1.73 -0.35 -13.62
N TYR A 206 2.32 -1.45 -13.14
CA TYR A 206 2.56 -2.64 -13.96
C TYR A 206 1.26 -3.32 -14.37
N VAL A 207 0.30 -3.38 -13.45
CA VAL A 207 -1.06 -3.89 -13.74
C VAL A 207 -1.70 -3.05 -14.85
N TYR A 208 -1.65 -1.72 -14.76
CA TYR A 208 -2.26 -0.84 -15.76
C TYR A 208 -1.58 -0.93 -17.12
N LEU A 209 -0.24 -1.02 -17.13
CA LEU A 209 0.56 -1.15 -18.33
C LEU A 209 0.21 -2.42 -19.11
N ILE A 210 0.02 -3.55 -18.42
CA ILE A 210 -0.32 -4.83 -19.06
C ILE A 210 -1.79 -4.86 -19.48
N SER A 211 -2.69 -4.30 -18.67
CA SER A 211 -4.14 -4.52 -18.80
C SER A 211 -4.81 -3.71 -19.91
N ALA A 212 -4.32 -2.52 -20.26
CA ALA A 212 -4.97 -1.67 -21.26
C ALA A 212 -4.04 -1.22 -22.38
N SER A 213 -4.52 -1.36 -23.62
CA SER A 213 -3.87 -0.77 -24.79
C SER A 213 -4.02 0.75 -24.85
N SER A 214 -5.09 1.33 -24.29
CA SER A 214 -5.25 2.80 -24.19
C SER A 214 -4.17 3.43 -23.34
N TYR A 215 -3.97 2.91 -22.12
CA TYR A 215 -2.96 3.40 -21.19
C TYR A 215 -1.54 3.28 -21.77
N ARG A 216 -1.23 2.17 -22.46
CA ARG A 216 0.06 2.04 -23.17
C ARG A 216 0.27 3.12 -24.22
N ARG A 217 -0.76 3.51 -24.98
CA ARG A 217 -0.64 4.60 -25.97
C ARG A 217 -0.41 5.94 -25.30
N ASP A 218 -1.12 6.24 -24.22
CA ASP A 218 -0.97 7.50 -23.50
C ASP A 218 0.37 7.59 -22.75
N PHE A 219 0.84 6.46 -22.19
CA PHE A 219 2.20 6.34 -21.67
C PHE A 219 3.26 6.57 -22.75
N MET A 220 3.15 5.93 -23.92
CA MET A 220 4.09 6.15 -25.02
C MET A 220 4.09 7.59 -25.49
N ARG A 221 2.94 8.27 -25.54
CA ARG A 221 2.88 9.71 -25.86
C ARG A 221 3.64 10.55 -24.84
N LEU A 222 3.48 10.27 -23.55
CA LEU A 222 4.18 10.98 -22.48
C LEU A 222 5.70 10.78 -22.56
N VAL A 223 6.15 9.55 -22.82
CA VAL A 223 7.58 9.24 -22.99
C VAL A 223 8.15 9.91 -24.25
N LEU A 224 7.42 9.87 -25.36
CA LEU A 224 7.86 10.46 -26.63
C LEU A 224 7.89 12.00 -26.57
N PHE A 225 6.97 12.65 -25.84
CA PHE A 225 6.97 14.10 -25.64
C PHE A 225 8.11 14.59 -24.75
N CYS A 226 8.64 13.74 -23.86
CA CYS A 226 9.83 14.06 -23.06
C CYS A 226 11.14 13.90 -23.85
N TYR A 227 11.11 13.34 -25.07
CA TYR A 227 12.30 13.03 -25.87
C TYR A 227 12.47 13.95 -27.10
N GLY A 228 11.59 14.93 -27.29
CA GLY A 228 11.68 15.96 -28.34
C GLY A 228 11.88 17.35 -27.75
#